data_AF-A0A8H7ABP3-F1
#
_entry.id   AF-A0A8H7ABP3-F1
#
_cell.length_a   1.000
_cell.length_b   1.000
_cell.length_c   1.000
_cell.angle_alpha   90.00
_cell.angle_beta   90.00
_cell.angle_gamma   90.00
#
_symmetry.space_group_name_H-M   'P 1'
#
loop_
_entity.id
_entity.type
_entity.pdbx_description
1 polymer ?
#
loop_
_entity_poly.entity_id
_entity_poly.type
_entity_poly.pdbx_seq_one_letter_code
_entity_poly.pdbx_strand_id
1 'polypeptide(L)'
;MCFKEFYLTIGHAARMAQSLGLHISRPEIEDVQPQQREMRRRLWWGCFCMDRSSSALYGRPVGIPYGEFSDYQDLLPREIDDQYAALGLPQPIDVPSINSFFRHSVRLYQVMDHVLLRLRHAKTTAYFDLQ
;
A
#
# COMPACT_ATOMS: atom_id res chain seq x y z
N MET A 1 4.19 12.66 -19.12
CA MET A 1 4.22 12.82 -17.65
C MET A 1 5.65 12.51 -17.20
N CYS A 2 6.38 13.50 -16.69
CA CYS A 2 7.81 13.38 -16.40
C CYS A 2 8.02 12.59 -15.09
N PHE A 3 9.04 11.72 -15.02
CA PHE A 3 9.30 10.84 -13.87
C PHE A 3 9.39 11.58 -12.52
N LYS A 4 9.84 12.84 -12.53
CA LYS A 4 9.87 13.70 -11.33
C LYS A 4 8.47 14.06 -10.83
N GLU A 5 7.55 14.35 -11.74
CA GLU A 5 6.16 14.70 -11.41
C GLU A 5 5.46 13.51 -10.74
N PHE A 6 5.68 12.30 -11.28
CA PHE A 6 5.10 11.07 -10.74
C PHE A 6 5.49 10.82 -9.27
N TYR A 7 6.78 10.90 -8.96
CA TYR A 7 7.29 10.72 -7.60
C TYR A 7 6.71 11.74 -6.61
N LEU A 8 6.65 13.02 -7.01
CA LEU A 8 6.10 14.08 -6.17
C LEU A 8 4.59 13.91 -5.95
N THR A 9 3.85 13.51 -7.00
CA THR A 9 2.41 13.25 -6.90
C THR A 9 2.11 12.10 -5.94
N ILE A 10 2.88 11.01 -5.99
CA ILE A 10 2.74 9.89 -5.04
C ILE A 10 3.00 10.39 -3.61
N GLY A 11 4.07 11.15 -3.40
CA GLY A 11 4.38 11.72 -2.09
C GLY A 11 3.27 12.62 -1.54
N HIS A 12 2.63 13.44 -2.39
CA HIS A 12 1.46 14.23 -2.01
C HIS A 12 0.25 13.36 -1.66
N ALA A 13 -0.07 12.38 -2.50
CA ALA A 13 -1.17 11.46 -2.25
C ALA A 13 -1.00 10.71 -0.93
N ALA A 14 0.22 10.22 -0.65
CA ALA A 14 0.56 9.54 0.58
C ALA A 14 0.36 10.44 1.81
N ARG A 15 0.83 11.70 1.76
CA ARG A 15 0.63 12.66 2.85
C ARG A 15 -0.85 12.99 3.07
N MET A 16 -1.64 13.16 2.02
CA MET A 16 -3.09 13.37 2.15
C MET A 16 -3.77 12.16 2.80
N ALA A 17 -3.42 10.94 2.36
CA ALA A 17 -3.91 9.71 2.96
C ALA A 17 -3.53 9.60 4.44
N GLN A 18 -2.32 10.07 4.81
CA GLN A 18 -1.89 10.13 6.21
C GLN A 18 -2.69 11.15 7.02
N SER A 19 -2.89 12.36 6.50
CA SER A 19 -3.70 13.40 7.15
C SER A 19 -5.15 12.97 7.39
N LEU A 20 -5.71 12.14 6.50
CA LEU A 20 -7.04 11.55 6.64
C LEU A 20 -7.05 10.29 7.54
N GLY A 21 -5.90 9.87 8.07
CA GLY A 21 -5.78 8.68 8.91
C GLY A 21 -6.07 7.37 8.18
N LEU A 22 -5.84 7.28 6.86
CA LEU A 22 -6.10 6.05 6.09
C LEU A 22 -5.12 4.91 6.40
N HIS A 23 -3.96 5.26 6.96
CA HIS A 23 -2.87 4.35 7.29
C HIS A 23 -2.99 3.70 8.68
N ILE A 24 -4.03 4.05 9.45
CA ILE A 24 -4.22 3.62 10.84
C ILE A 24 -5.48 2.75 10.90
N SER A 25 -5.37 1.58 11.52
CA SER A 25 -6.55 0.81 11.94
C SER A 25 -7.03 1.39 13.26
N ARG A 26 -8.29 1.83 13.31
CA ARG A 26 -8.89 2.35 14.54
C ARG A 26 -10.28 1.77 14.75
N PRO A 27 -10.72 1.53 16.00
CA PRO A 27 -12.06 1.05 16.29
C PRO A 27 -13.15 1.95 15.69
N GLU A 28 -12.95 3.28 15.66
CA GLU A 28 -13.98 4.20 15.12
C GLU A 28 -14.15 4.05 13.60
N ILE A 29 -13.19 3.42 12.90
CA ILE A 29 -13.34 3.07 11.49
C ILE A 29 -14.30 1.89 11.34
N GLU A 30 -14.46 1.04 12.36
CA GLU A 30 -15.45 -0.06 12.39
C GLU A 30 -16.90 0.42 12.50
N ASP A 31 -17.12 1.73 12.71
CA ASP A 31 -18.46 2.33 12.64
C ASP A 31 -18.79 2.91 11.24
N VAL A 32 -17.79 3.03 10.36
CA VAL A 32 -17.95 3.55 8.99
C VAL A 32 -18.60 2.51 8.07
N GLN A 33 -19.38 2.93 7.07
CA GLN A 33 -19.97 1.99 6.11
C GLN A 33 -18.92 1.03 5.49
N PRO A 34 -19.22 -0.27 5.30
CA PRO A 34 -18.22 -1.24 4.88
C PRO A 34 -17.56 -0.92 3.54
N GLN A 35 -18.32 -0.38 2.57
CA GLN A 35 -17.76 0.08 1.29
C GLN A 35 -16.72 1.19 1.47
N GLN A 36 -17.02 2.18 2.32
CA GLN A 36 -16.11 3.30 2.59
C GLN A 36 -14.85 2.82 3.32
N ARG A 37 -14.97 1.87 4.26
CA ARG A 37 -13.82 1.23 4.88
C ARG A 37 -12.89 0.58 3.85
N GLU A 38 -13.45 -0.21 2.93
CA GLU A 38 -12.65 -0.86 1.88
C GLU A 38 -12.04 0.15 0.91
N MET A 39 -12.73 1.24 0.60
CA MET A 39 -12.16 2.31 -0.22
C MET A 39 -10.95 2.95 0.48
N ARG A 40 -11.04 3.26 1.78
CA ARG A 40 -9.94 3.82 2.57
C ARG A 40 -8.72 2.91 2.60
N ARG A 41 -8.92 1.60 2.84
CA ARG A 41 -7.85 0.59 2.77
C ARG A 41 -7.20 0.57 1.39
N ARG A 42 -8.00 0.52 0.33
CA ARG A 42 -7.49 0.48 -1.06
C ARG A 42 -6.70 1.73 -1.44
N LEU A 43 -7.14 2.92 -1.02
CA LEU A 43 -6.43 4.18 -1.27
C LEU A 43 -5.05 4.21 -0.59
N TRP A 44 -4.96 3.80 0.68
CA TRP A 44 -3.69 3.74 1.39
C TRP A 44 -2.72 2.77 0.72
N TRP A 45 -3.17 1.54 0.48
CA TRP A 45 -2.33 0.52 -0.15
C TRP A 45 -2.00 0.82 -1.62
N GLY A 46 -2.83 1.60 -2.31
CA GLY A 46 -2.54 2.09 -3.65
C GLY A 46 -1.33 3.03 -3.63
N CYS A 47 -1.29 3.97 -2.67
CA CYS A 47 -0.13 4.84 -2.46
C CYS A 47 1.12 4.03 -2.15
N PHE A 48 1.01 3.03 -1.27
CA PHE A 48 2.09 2.11 -0.92
C PHE A 48 2.68 1.39 -2.15
N CYS A 49 1.83 0.78 -2.98
CA CYS A 49 2.27 0.05 -4.16
C CYS A 49 2.99 0.98 -5.14
N MET A 50 2.41 2.16 -5.40
CA MET A 50 2.97 3.13 -6.34
C MET A 50 4.33 3.68 -5.90
N ASP A 51 4.51 3.91 -4.59
CA ASP A 51 5.80 4.32 -4.02
C ASP A 51 6.89 3.26 -4.26
N ARG A 52 6.57 1.97 -4.06
CA ARG A 52 7.49 0.86 -4.34
C ARG A 52 7.75 0.68 -5.83
N SER A 53 6.73 0.78 -6.69
CA SER A 53 6.91 0.76 -8.15
C SER A 53 7.88 1.84 -8.59
N SER A 54 7.68 3.08 -8.12
CA SER A 54 8.55 4.21 -8.43
C SER A 54 9.98 3.96 -7.95
N SER A 55 10.14 3.39 -6.76
CA SER A 55 11.46 3.04 -6.23
C SER A 55 12.16 1.96 -7.06
N ALA A 56 11.45 0.90 -7.41
CA ALA A 56 11.99 -0.21 -8.18
C ALA A 56 12.38 0.20 -9.60
N LEU A 57 11.54 0.97 -10.29
CA LEU A 57 11.79 1.39 -11.67
C LEU A 57 12.89 2.45 -11.77
N TYR A 58 12.95 3.39 -10.83
CA TYR A 58 13.79 4.59 -10.96
C TYR A 58 14.92 4.69 -9.93
N GLY A 59 15.11 3.66 -9.10
CA GLY A 59 16.14 3.63 -8.06
C GLY A 59 15.97 4.68 -6.95
N ARG A 60 14.78 5.28 -6.83
CA ARG A 60 14.50 6.32 -5.83
C ARG A 60 14.36 5.71 -4.43
N PRO A 61 14.59 6.49 -3.36
CA PRO A 61 14.19 6.11 -2.01
C PRO A 61 12.68 5.82 -1.93
N VAL A 62 12.29 4.95 -1.01
CA VAL A 62 10.90 4.61 -0.67
C VAL A 62 10.46 5.71 0.29
N GLY A 63 9.34 6.37 0.01
CA GLY A 63 8.85 7.49 0.81
C GLY A 63 7.96 7.06 1.98
N ILE A 64 7.21 5.97 1.83
CA ILE A 64 6.30 5.46 2.87
C ILE A 64 7.02 4.37 3.65
N PRO A 65 7.31 4.54 4.95
CA PRO A 65 7.97 3.51 5.74
C PRO A 65 7.10 2.26 5.89
N TYR A 66 7.74 1.09 5.92
CA TYR A 66 7.12 -0.21 6.14
C TYR A 66 8.10 -1.07 6.95
N GLY A 67 7.61 -1.68 8.03
CA GLY A 67 8.45 -2.41 8.96
C GLY A 67 7.66 -3.39 9.82
N GLU A 68 8.39 -4.17 10.61
CA GLU A 68 7.89 -5.30 11.42
C GLU A 68 6.98 -4.88 12.59
N PHE A 69 6.95 -3.57 12.87
CA PHE A 69 6.18 -2.78 13.86
C PHE A 69 4.65 -2.81 13.92
N SER A 70 3.97 -3.27 12.88
CA SER A 70 2.70 -2.62 12.55
C SER A 70 1.63 -3.62 12.14
N ASP A 71 0.49 -3.54 12.84
CA ASP A 71 -0.76 -4.28 12.64
C ASP A 71 -1.42 -3.96 11.28
N TYR A 72 -0.65 -4.02 10.20
CA TYR A 72 -1.09 -3.77 8.83
C TYR A 72 -1.95 -4.91 8.28
N GLN A 73 -1.98 -6.06 8.93
CA GLN A 73 -2.86 -7.18 8.54
C GLN A 73 -4.33 -6.77 8.60
N ASP A 74 -4.73 -5.98 9.60
CA ASP A 74 -6.09 -5.47 9.77
C ASP A 74 -6.47 -4.40 8.73
N LEU A 75 -5.47 -3.83 8.05
CA LEU A 75 -5.64 -2.84 6.99
C LEU A 75 -5.58 -3.43 5.59
N LEU A 76 -5.23 -4.70 5.40
CA LEU A 76 -5.18 -5.29 4.07
C LEU A 76 -6.57 -5.22 3.40
N PRO A 77 -6.67 -4.80 2.12
CA PRO A 77 -7.94 -4.73 1.41
C PRO A 77 -8.59 -6.11 1.37
N ARG A 78 -9.89 -6.20 1.67
CA ARG A 78 -10.62 -7.47 1.55
C ARG A 78 -10.92 -7.77 0.09
N GLU A 79 -11.09 -9.06 -0.21
CA GLU A 79 -11.51 -9.55 -1.53
C GLU A 79 -13.02 -9.50 -1.64
N ILE A 80 -13.57 -8.28 -1.60
CA ILE A 80 -15.00 -8.02 -1.68
C ILE A 80 -15.27 -6.90 -2.69
N ASP A 81 -16.23 -7.10 -3.58
CA ASP A 81 -16.63 -6.09 -4.57
C ASP A 81 -17.52 -5.03 -3.92
N ASP A 82 -17.50 -3.83 -4.51
CA ASP A 82 -18.18 -2.66 -3.95
C ASP A 82 -19.69 -2.87 -3.80
N GLN A 83 -20.32 -3.62 -4.71
CA GLN A 83 -21.74 -3.94 -4.65
C GLN A 83 -22.12 -4.74 -3.40
N TYR A 84 -21.26 -5.68 -2.96
CA TYR A 84 -21.51 -6.48 -1.76
C TYR A 84 -21.11 -5.70 -0.51
N ALA A 85 -20.01 -4.95 -0.57
CA ALA A 85 -19.56 -4.10 0.52
C ALA A 85 -20.57 -3.00 0.85
N ALA A 86 -21.23 -2.40 -0.14
CA ALA A 86 -22.27 -1.39 0.04
C ALA A 86 -23.49 -1.94 0.79
N LEU A 87 -23.82 -3.20 0.55
CA LEU A 87 -24.93 -3.91 1.18
C LEU A 87 -24.55 -4.56 2.53
N GLY A 88 -23.27 -4.49 2.93
CA GLY A 88 -22.77 -5.22 4.10
C GLY A 88 -22.81 -6.74 3.95
N LEU A 89 -22.91 -7.24 2.72
CA LEU A 89 -22.96 -8.66 2.40
C LEU A 89 -21.56 -9.22 2.13
N PRO A 90 -21.32 -10.51 2.36
CA PRO A 90 -20.07 -11.14 1.95
C PRO A 90 -19.99 -11.28 0.42
N GLN A 91 -18.76 -11.40 -0.10
CA GLN A 91 -18.54 -11.84 -1.48
C GLN A 91 -19.08 -13.28 -1.65
N PRO A 92 -19.82 -13.60 -2.73
CA PRO A 92 -20.24 -14.97 -3.01
C PRO A 92 -19.04 -15.91 -3.23
N ILE A 93 -19.14 -17.13 -2.71
CA ILE A 93 -18.04 -18.11 -2.71
C ILE A 93 -17.56 -18.45 -4.13
N ASP A 94 -18.49 -18.60 -5.07
CA ASP A 94 -18.18 -19.02 -6.45
C ASP A 94 -17.85 -17.85 -7.38
N VAL A 95 -17.81 -16.61 -6.86
CA VAL A 95 -17.57 -15.41 -7.66
C VAL A 95 -16.32 -14.70 -7.14
N PRO A 96 -15.16 -14.83 -7.81
CA PRO A 96 -13.95 -14.16 -7.37
C PRO A 96 -14.13 -12.65 -7.41
N SER A 97 -13.69 -11.97 -6.36
CA SER A 97 -13.72 -10.51 -6.30
C SER A 97 -12.69 -9.90 -7.26
N ILE A 98 -13.07 -8.81 -7.93
CA ILE A 98 -12.13 -8.01 -8.73
C ILE A 98 -11.00 -7.42 -7.87
N ASN A 99 -11.26 -7.22 -6.57
CA ASN A 99 -10.27 -6.71 -5.62
C ASN A 99 -9.26 -7.79 -5.20
N SER A 100 -9.46 -9.06 -5.56
CA SER A 100 -8.48 -10.12 -5.28
C SER A 100 -7.12 -9.84 -5.93
N PHE A 101 -7.12 -9.37 -7.19
CA PHE A 101 -5.88 -8.98 -7.87
C PHE A 101 -5.13 -7.89 -7.09
N PHE A 102 -5.86 -6.88 -6.62
CA PHE A 102 -5.25 -5.77 -5.88
C PHE A 102 -4.70 -6.24 -4.53
N ARG A 103 -5.44 -7.05 -3.77
CA ARG A 103 -4.95 -7.63 -2.51
C ARG A 103 -3.66 -8.43 -2.69
N HIS A 104 -3.60 -9.26 -3.74
CA HIS A 104 -2.39 -10.04 -4.05
C HIS A 104 -1.25 -9.15 -4.52
N SER A 105 -1.55 -8.10 -5.30
CA SER A 105 -0.56 -7.09 -5.67
C SER A 105 0.05 -6.47 -4.42
N VAL A 106 -0.76 -6.02 -3.45
CA VAL A 106 -0.27 -5.45 -2.20
C VAL A 106 0.73 -6.37 -1.51
N ARG A 107 0.42 -7.67 -1.39
CA ARG A 107 1.35 -8.67 -0.82
C ARG A 107 2.66 -8.77 -1.59
N LEU A 108 2.60 -8.76 -2.92
CA LEU A 108 3.79 -8.73 -3.76
C LEU A 108 4.64 -7.48 -3.50
N TYR A 109 4.00 -6.31 -3.39
CA TYR A 109 4.69 -5.05 -3.10
C TYR A 109 5.32 -5.01 -1.70
N GLN A 110 4.74 -5.71 -0.72
CA GLN A 110 5.37 -5.91 0.60
C GLN A 110 6.65 -6.75 0.48
N VAL A 111 6.64 -7.83 -0.30
CA VAL A 111 7.86 -8.61 -0.59
C VAL A 111 8.90 -7.76 -1.30
N MET A 112 8.47 -6.98 -2.30
CA MET A 112 9.37 -6.08 -3.02
C MET A 112 9.98 -5.02 -2.10
N ASP A 113 9.26 -4.52 -1.10
CA ASP A 113 9.81 -3.60 -0.11
C ASP A 113 11.04 -4.19 0.60
N HIS A 114 10.94 -5.43 1.09
CA HIS A 114 12.06 -6.13 1.72
C HIS A 114 13.26 -6.28 0.77
N VAL A 115 13.01 -6.57 -0.51
CA VAL A 115 14.07 -6.65 -1.53
C VAL A 115 14.73 -5.30 -1.76
N LEU A 116 13.95 -4.23 -1.91
CA LEU A 116 14.44 -2.87 -2.13
C LEU A 116 15.27 -2.37 -0.93
N LEU A 117 14.84 -2.66 0.29
CA LEU A 117 15.59 -2.35 1.51
C LEU A 117 16.96 -3.05 1.51
N ARG A 118 17.00 -4.36 1.27
CA ARG A 118 18.26 -5.13 1.19
C ARG A 118 19.21 -4.62 0.12
N LEU A 119 18.68 -4.33 -1.08
CA LEU A 119 19.48 -3.79 -2.18
C LEU A 119 20.11 -2.44 -1.84
N ARG A 120 19.42 -1.59 -1.08
CA ARG A 120 19.99 -0.32 -0.61
C ARG A 120 21.07 -0.51 0.43
N HIS A 121 20.84 -1.36 1.42
CA HIS A 121 21.85 -1.66 2.44
C HIS A 121 23.13 -2.20 1.79
N ALA A 122 23.03 -3.13 0.85
CA ALA A 122 24.18 -3.67 0.13
C ALA A 122 24.97 -2.60 -0.64
N LYS A 123 24.29 -1.66 -1.32
CA LYS A 123 24.93 -0.53 -2.02
C LYS A 123 25.64 0.41 -1.05
N THR A 124 25.04 0.68 0.11
CA THR A 124 25.64 1.53 1.14
C THR A 124 26.91 0.90 1.70
N THR A 125 26.89 -0.39 2.04
CA THR A 125 28.07 -1.12 2.54
C THR A 125 29.21 -1.11 1.51
N ALA A 126 28.92 -1.43 0.25
CA ALA A 126 29.93 -1.45 -0.81
C ALA A 126 30.58 -0.08 -1.09
N TYR A 127 29.89 1.03 -0.84
CA TYR A 127 30.49 2.38 -0.93
C TYR A 127 31.52 2.62 0.17
N PHE A 128 31.25 2.16 1.39
CA PHE A 128 32.17 2.31 2.51
C PHE A 128 33.39 1.39 2.42
N ASP A 129 33.26 0.21 1.80
CA ASP A 129 34.37 -0.72 1.58
C ASP A 129 35.37 -0.25 0.50
N LEU A 130 35.03 0.79 -0.27
CA LEU A 130 35.86 1.36 -1.34
C LEU A 130 36.63 2.63 -0.92
N GLN A 131 36.57 3.02 0.37
CA GLN A 131 37.32 4.14 0.95
C GLN A 131 38.36 3.64 1.95
#